data_AF-A0A7C0X895-F1
#
_entry.id   AF-A0A7C0X895-F1
#
_cell.length_a   1.000
_cell.length_b   1.000
_cell.length_c   1.000
_cell.angle_alpha   90.00
_cell.angle_beta   90.00
_cell.angle_gamma   90.00
#
_symmetry.space_group_name_H-M   'P 1'
#
loop_
_entity.id
_entity.type
_entity.pdbx_description
1 polymer ?
#
loop_
_entity_poly.entity_id
_entity_poly.type
_entity_poly.pdbx_seq_one_letter_code
_entity_poly.pdbx_strand_id
1 'polypeptide(L)'
;MTKYQLAFLTEAYWKAFTLTDEELKHLYGLILKDGMPQTTNYLVYEVVERRCQAEAEATQEECARQRVVPYDPRETFREGQRLLFTKFGIARVTATWPQYDPYFGENLGMRVREEATGKMRVFKAGIKRGFEYFVPAEVEEPEDWDLGKPTPY
;
A
#
# COMPACT_ATOMS: atom_id res chain seq x y z
N MET A 1 -2.66 5.11 -16.13
CA MET A 1 -2.33 4.55 -14.80
C MET A 1 -2.35 5.70 -13.81
N THR A 2 -3.03 5.56 -12.69
CA THR A 2 -2.94 6.51 -11.57
C THR A 2 -1.48 6.56 -11.15
N LYS A 3 -0.89 7.76 -11.03
CA LYS A 3 0.55 8.02 -10.77
C LYS A 3 1.15 7.27 -9.55
N TYR A 4 0.29 6.67 -8.75
CA TYR A 4 0.56 6.11 -7.43
C TYR A 4 0.32 4.60 -7.32
N GLN A 5 -0.14 3.97 -8.41
CA GLN A 5 -0.28 2.53 -8.46
C GLN A 5 1.08 1.91 -8.75
N LEU A 6 1.55 1.10 -7.80
CA LEU A 6 2.80 0.38 -7.94
C LEU A 6 2.69 -0.55 -9.16
N ALA A 7 3.53 -0.31 -10.16
CA ALA A 7 3.48 -0.97 -11.45
C ALA A 7 3.67 -2.48 -11.29
N PHE A 8 4.57 -2.90 -10.38
CA PHE A 8 4.84 -4.30 -10.08
C PHE A 8 3.64 -5.07 -9.49
N LEU A 9 2.59 -4.39 -9.00
CA LEU A 9 1.37 -5.04 -8.54
C LEU A 9 0.40 -5.40 -9.68
N THR A 10 0.76 -5.06 -10.93
CA THR A 10 -0.11 -5.30 -12.09
C THR A 10 0.42 -6.44 -12.95
N GLU A 11 -0.51 -7.24 -13.50
CA GLU A 11 -0.16 -8.29 -14.46
C GLU A 11 0.52 -7.71 -15.72
N ALA A 12 0.08 -6.53 -16.15
CA ALA A 12 0.61 -5.85 -17.33
C ALA A 12 2.12 -5.58 -17.24
N TYR A 13 2.61 -5.22 -16.06
CA TYR A 13 4.02 -5.00 -15.82
C TYR A 13 4.85 -6.27 -16.04
N TRP A 14 4.41 -7.39 -15.46
CA TRP A 14 5.12 -8.66 -15.58
C TRP A 14 5.06 -9.26 -16.99
N LYS A 15 3.99 -8.99 -17.75
CA LYS A 15 3.91 -9.37 -19.17
C LYS A 15 4.90 -8.62 -20.05
N ALA A 16 5.20 -7.38 -19.72
CA ALA A 16 6.17 -6.55 -20.45
C ALA A 16 7.59 -6.63 -19.84
N PHE A 17 7.82 -7.53 -18.89
CA PHE A 17 9.07 -7.60 -18.15
C PHE A 17 10.25 -7.90 -19.06
N THR A 18 11.27 -7.05 -18.97
CA THR A 18 12.60 -7.29 -19.53
C THR A 18 13.63 -6.97 -18.47
N LEU A 19 14.70 -7.76 -18.45
CA LEU A 19 15.88 -7.44 -17.66
C LEU A 19 16.55 -6.19 -18.23
N THR A 20 17.02 -5.34 -17.34
CA THR A 20 17.89 -4.21 -17.68
C THR A 20 19.35 -4.65 -17.64
N ASP A 21 20.22 -3.91 -18.32
CA ASP A 21 21.67 -4.17 -18.29
C ASP A 21 22.27 -4.08 -16.88
N GLU A 22 21.69 -3.23 -16.03
CA GLU A 22 22.15 -3.06 -14.65
C GLU A 22 21.80 -4.27 -13.77
N GLU A 23 20.60 -4.82 -13.94
CA GLU A 23 20.19 -6.05 -13.27
C GLU A 23 21.00 -7.24 -13.76
N LEU A 24 21.29 -7.30 -15.06
CA LEU A 24 22.13 -8.35 -15.61
C LEU A 24 23.55 -8.30 -14.99
N LYS A 25 24.15 -7.11 -14.88
CA LYS A 25 25.44 -6.91 -14.20
C LYS A 25 25.38 -7.32 -12.73
N HIS A 26 24.28 -7.02 -12.04
CA HIS A 26 24.09 -7.42 -10.65
C HIS A 26 24.04 -8.95 -10.48
N LEU A 27 23.27 -9.65 -11.33
CA LEU A 27 23.19 -11.11 -11.31
C LEU A 27 24.54 -11.76 -11.60
N TYR A 28 25.32 -11.20 -12.54
CA TYR A 28 26.70 -11.63 -12.75
C TYR A 28 27.55 -11.44 -11.49
N GLY A 29 27.41 -10.31 -10.81
CA GLY A 29 28.09 -10.04 -9.54
C GLY A 29 27.75 -11.07 -8.46
N LEU A 30 26.48 -11.47 -8.33
CA LEU A 30 26.05 -12.49 -7.37
C LEU A 30 26.69 -13.86 -7.67
N ILE A 31 26.63 -14.30 -8.93
CA ILE A 31 27.22 -15.58 -9.35
C ILE A 31 28.73 -15.61 -9.10
N LEU A 32 29.43 -14.50 -9.38
CA LEU A 32 30.87 -14.40 -9.15
C LEU A 32 31.22 -14.34 -7.66
N LYS A 33 30.41 -13.67 -6.85
CA LYS A 33 30.64 -13.51 -5.39
C LYS A 33 30.49 -14.82 -4.64
N ASP A 34 29.46 -15.60 -4.96
CA ASP A 34 29.18 -16.86 -4.26
C ASP A 34 30.04 -18.03 -4.77
N GLY A 35 30.77 -17.82 -5.88
CA GLY A 35 31.69 -18.80 -6.46
C GLY A 35 31.00 -20.08 -6.94
N MET A 36 29.66 -20.11 -6.98
CA MET A 36 28.85 -21.26 -7.35
C MET A 36 27.70 -20.85 -8.28
N PRO A 37 27.29 -21.74 -9.20
CA PRO A 37 26.08 -21.53 -9.98
C PRO A 37 24.87 -21.36 -9.06
N GLN A 38 24.15 -20.26 -9.23
CA GLN A 38 22.91 -20.01 -8.50
C GLN A 38 21.71 -20.61 -9.23
N THR A 39 20.68 -21.00 -8.48
CA THR A 39 19.44 -21.49 -9.10
C THR A 39 18.70 -20.35 -9.78
N THR A 40 17.97 -20.65 -10.86
CA THR A 40 17.12 -19.66 -11.54
C THR A 40 16.12 -19.02 -10.58
N ASN A 41 15.53 -19.78 -9.66
CA ASN A 41 14.58 -19.25 -8.68
C ASN A 41 15.22 -18.21 -7.75
N TYR A 42 16.46 -18.44 -7.32
CA TYR A 42 17.20 -17.48 -6.50
C TYR A 42 17.49 -16.20 -7.29
N LEU A 43 17.99 -16.31 -8.52
CA LEU A 43 18.27 -15.15 -9.37
C LEU A 43 17.00 -14.35 -9.68
N VAL A 44 15.88 -15.02 -9.91
CA VAL A 44 14.58 -14.36 -10.10
C VAL A 44 14.15 -13.64 -8.83
N TYR A 45 14.28 -14.27 -7.67
CA TYR A 45 13.96 -13.65 -6.38
C TYR A 45 14.73 -12.34 -6.19
N GLU A 46 16.04 -12.36 -6.41
CA GLU A 46 16.92 -11.18 -6.25
C GLU A 46 16.51 -10.03 -7.20
N VAL A 47 16.15 -10.31 -8.45
CA VAL A 47 15.65 -9.28 -9.37
C VAL A 47 14.34 -8.68 -8.87
N VAL A 48 13.39 -9.54 -8.50
CA VAL A 48 12.06 -9.11 -8.04
C VAL A 48 12.18 -8.28 -6.76
N GLU A 49 12.97 -8.74 -5.80
CA GLU A 49 13.22 -8.05 -4.53
C GLU A 49 13.82 -6.67 -4.77
N ARG A 50 14.86 -6.58 -5.61
CA ARG A 50 15.52 -5.31 -5.93
C ARG A 50 14.57 -4.32 -6.60
N ARG A 51 13.69 -4.79 -7.50
CA ARG A 51 12.68 -3.93 -8.13
C ARG A 51 11.63 -3.45 -7.14
N CYS A 52 11.12 -4.34 -6.29
CA CYS A 52 10.19 -3.97 -5.22
C CYS A 52 10.80 -2.91 -4.30
N GLN A 53 12.07 -3.06 -3.95
CA GLN A 53 12.78 -2.11 -3.11
C GLN A 53 12.96 -0.75 -3.80
N ALA A 54 13.44 -0.72 -5.05
CA ALA A 54 13.62 0.52 -5.80
C ALA A 54 12.30 1.31 -5.96
N GLU A 55 11.18 0.60 -6.18
CA GLU A 55 9.88 1.24 -6.33
C GLU A 55 9.32 1.72 -4.98
N ALA A 56 9.57 0.99 -3.90
CA ALA A 56 9.25 1.42 -2.53
C ALA A 56 10.03 2.69 -2.15
N GLU A 57 11.33 2.74 -2.45
CA GLU A 57 12.19 3.90 -2.22
C GLU A 57 11.71 5.11 -3.02
N ALA A 58 11.44 4.94 -4.33
CA ALA A 58 10.90 6.01 -5.16
C ALA A 58 9.55 6.54 -4.65
N THR A 59 8.68 5.64 -4.15
CA THR A 59 7.40 6.00 -3.55
C THR A 59 7.60 6.79 -2.25
N GLN A 60 8.53 6.37 -1.40
CA GLN A 60 8.86 7.05 -0.15
C GLN A 60 9.43 8.46 -0.40
N GLU A 61 10.32 8.60 -1.38
CA GLU A 61 10.83 9.91 -1.81
C GLU A 61 9.72 10.83 -2.32
N GLU A 62 8.81 10.29 -3.13
CA GLU A 62 7.67 11.05 -3.62
C GLU A 62 6.72 11.45 -2.49
N CYS A 63 6.52 10.57 -1.51
CA CYS A 63 5.74 10.87 -0.30
C CYS A 63 6.35 12.03 0.49
N ALA A 64 7.66 11.97 0.72
CA ALA A 64 8.40 13.02 1.42
C ALA A 64 8.29 14.37 0.68
N ARG A 65 8.47 14.35 -0.65
CA ARG A 65 8.35 15.55 -1.50
C ARG A 65 6.94 16.17 -1.44
N GLN A 66 5.91 15.33 -1.45
CA GLN A 66 4.51 15.79 -1.45
C GLN A 66 3.94 16.01 -0.05
N ARG A 67 4.72 15.75 1.01
CA ARG A 67 4.28 15.76 2.42
C ARG A 67 3.02 14.91 2.64
N VAL A 68 3.05 13.69 2.09
CA VAL A 68 2.00 12.68 2.28
C VAL A 68 2.58 11.46 2.98
N VAL A 69 1.75 10.73 3.71
CA VAL A 69 2.14 9.53 4.46
C VAL A 69 1.57 8.29 3.76
N PRO A 70 2.34 7.22 3.53
CA PRO A 70 1.79 5.97 3.02
C PRO A 70 0.70 5.43 3.95
N TYR A 71 -0.43 4.99 3.38
CA TYR A 71 -1.44 4.32 4.19
C TYR A 71 -0.97 2.91 4.60
N ASP A 72 -0.85 2.71 5.91
CA ASP A 72 -0.65 1.42 6.56
C ASP A 72 -1.83 1.12 7.50
N PRO A 73 -2.63 0.06 7.28
CA PRO A 73 -3.78 -0.25 8.13
C PRO A 73 -3.41 -0.57 9.58
N ARG A 74 -2.13 -0.83 9.89
CA ARG A 74 -1.64 -1.06 11.27
C ARG A 74 -1.47 0.23 12.05
N GLU A 75 -1.25 1.34 11.34
CA GLU A 75 -1.06 2.65 11.94
C GLU A 75 -2.39 3.37 12.15
N THR A 76 -2.38 4.37 13.01
CA THR A 76 -3.53 5.24 13.27
C THR A 76 -3.30 6.61 12.66
N PHE A 77 -4.36 7.20 12.10
CA PHE A 77 -4.30 8.49 11.42
C PHE A 77 -5.20 9.52 12.09
N ARG A 78 -5.00 10.79 11.77
CA ARG A 78 -5.75 11.92 12.29
C ARG A 78 -6.42 12.70 11.17
N GLU A 79 -7.52 13.36 11.50
CA GLU A 79 -8.21 14.28 10.59
C GLU A 79 -7.26 15.35 10.03
N GLY A 80 -7.41 15.66 8.74
CA GLY A 80 -6.57 16.60 8.02
C GLY A 80 -5.29 15.99 7.43
N GLN A 81 -4.86 14.79 7.83
CA GLN A 81 -3.68 14.14 7.26
C GLN A 81 -3.92 13.74 5.80
N ARG A 82 -2.86 13.83 4.98
CA ARG A 82 -2.86 13.39 3.58
C ARG A 82 -2.16 12.05 3.47
N LEU A 83 -2.88 11.05 3.01
CA LEU A 83 -2.43 9.67 2.90
C LEU A 83 -2.29 9.26 1.44
N LEU A 84 -1.25 8.49 1.14
CA LEU A 84 -1.05 7.86 -0.15
C LEU A 84 -1.59 6.44 -0.12
N PHE A 85 -2.60 6.17 -0.94
CA PHE A 85 -3.11 4.82 -1.19
C PHE A 85 -2.60 4.31 -2.53
N THR A 86 -1.98 3.12 -2.53
CA THR A 86 -1.42 2.52 -3.75
C THR A 86 -2.49 2.32 -4.83
N LYS A 87 -3.73 1.97 -4.47
CA LYS A 87 -4.77 1.65 -5.46
C LYS A 87 -5.43 2.88 -6.12
N PHE A 88 -5.57 4.00 -5.42
CA PHE A 88 -6.36 5.16 -5.91
C PHE A 88 -5.70 6.53 -5.65
N GLY A 89 -4.47 6.56 -5.15
CA GLY A 89 -3.67 7.79 -5.01
C GLY A 89 -3.87 8.52 -3.69
N ILE A 90 -3.68 9.84 -3.72
CA ILE A 90 -3.66 10.68 -2.52
C ILE A 90 -5.08 11.00 -2.07
N ALA A 91 -5.36 10.82 -0.78
CA ALA A 91 -6.60 11.19 -0.15
C ALA A 91 -6.36 11.88 1.20
N ARG A 92 -7.30 12.74 1.62
CA ARG A 92 -7.25 13.44 2.91
C ARG A 92 -8.20 12.80 3.89
N VAL A 93 -7.73 12.54 5.12
CA VAL A 93 -8.57 12.07 6.22
C VAL A 93 -9.55 13.18 6.61
N THR A 94 -10.85 12.89 6.54
CA THR A 94 -11.92 13.83 6.88
C THR A 94 -12.59 13.53 8.21
N ALA A 95 -12.59 12.27 8.65
CA ALA A 95 -13.14 11.86 9.93
C ALA A 95 -12.46 10.57 10.43
N THR A 96 -12.36 10.40 11.75
CA THR A 96 -11.87 9.16 12.37
C THR A 96 -12.71 8.80 13.59
N TRP A 97 -13.01 7.50 13.78
CA TRP A 97 -13.78 7.02 14.93
C TRP A 97 -13.28 5.66 15.43
N PRO A 98 -13.30 5.40 16.75
CA PRO A 98 -12.99 4.07 17.28
C PRO A 98 -14.10 3.07 16.89
N GLN A 99 -13.72 1.83 16.62
CA GLN A 99 -14.66 0.74 16.38
C GLN A 99 -14.08 -0.60 16.85
N TYR A 100 -14.94 -1.61 16.93
CA TYR A 100 -14.54 -2.98 17.26
C TYR A 100 -14.93 -3.91 16.10
N ASP A 101 -13.96 -4.65 15.59
CA ASP A 101 -14.19 -5.68 14.58
C ASP A 101 -14.07 -7.06 15.24
N PRO A 102 -15.04 -7.98 15.05
CA PRO A 102 -14.97 -9.33 15.65
C PRO A 102 -13.70 -10.12 15.31
N TYR A 103 -13.13 -9.88 14.13
CA TYR A 103 -11.94 -10.57 13.63
C TYR A 103 -10.66 -9.84 14.01
N PHE A 104 -10.66 -8.51 13.96
CA PHE A 104 -9.45 -7.68 14.15
C PHE A 104 -9.34 -6.98 15.51
N GLY A 105 -10.38 -7.09 16.35
CA GLY A 105 -10.46 -6.42 17.66
C GLY A 105 -10.68 -4.91 17.55
N GLU A 106 -10.22 -4.18 18.57
CA GLU A 106 -10.24 -2.71 18.59
C GLU A 106 -9.42 -2.15 17.43
N ASN A 107 -10.05 -1.28 16.65
CA ASN A 107 -9.42 -0.58 15.53
C ASN A 107 -10.12 0.78 15.31
N LEU A 108 -9.75 1.46 14.23
CA LEU A 108 -10.24 2.80 13.91
C LEU A 108 -10.88 2.79 12.53
N GLY A 109 -12.12 3.24 12.41
CA GLY A 109 -12.69 3.61 11.13
C GLY A 109 -12.20 5.01 10.73
N MET A 110 -11.86 5.19 9.46
CA MET A 110 -11.54 6.51 8.92
C MET A 110 -12.26 6.77 7.60
N ARG A 111 -12.74 7.99 7.45
CA ARG A 111 -13.25 8.52 6.19
C ARG A 111 -12.17 9.34 5.52
N VAL A 112 -11.97 9.11 4.22
CA VAL A 112 -11.02 9.87 3.40
C VAL A 112 -11.71 10.45 2.17
N ARG A 113 -11.22 11.61 1.72
CA ARG A 113 -11.60 12.25 0.47
C ARG A 113 -10.46 12.18 -0.52
N GLU A 114 -10.66 11.52 -1.65
CA GLU A 114 -9.67 11.44 -2.73
C GLU A 114 -9.40 12.83 -3.32
N GLU A 115 -8.12 13.23 -3.48
CA GLU A 115 -7.78 14.56 -4.02
C GLU A 115 -8.06 14.67 -5.53
N ALA A 116 -7.97 13.56 -6.28
CA ALA A 116 -8.14 13.56 -7.73
C ALA A 116 -9.61 13.59 -8.17
N THR A 117 -10.47 12.81 -7.51
CA THR A 117 -11.88 12.64 -7.90
C THR A 117 -12.86 13.30 -6.93
N GLY A 118 -12.42 13.65 -5.73
CA GLY A 118 -13.30 14.11 -4.65
C GLY A 118 -14.17 13.01 -4.03
N LYS A 119 -14.03 11.75 -4.47
CA LYS A 119 -14.82 10.63 -3.95
C LYS A 119 -14.52 10.40 -2.46
N MET A 120 -15.57 10.21 -1.67
CA MET A 120 -15.47 9.80 -0.27
C MET A 120 -15.34 8.28 -0.19
N ARG A 121 -14.49 7.79 0.70
CA ARG A 121 -14.24 6.36 0.93
C ARG A 121 -13.98 6.10 2.41
N VAL A 122 -14.29 4.90 2.90
CA VAL A 122 -14.03 4.49 4.28
C VAL A 122 -13.03 3.34 4.34
N PHE A 123 -12.11 3.43 5.30
CA PHE A 123 -11.05 2.46 5.56
C PHE A 123 -10.93 2.14 7.06
N LYS A 124 -10.24 1.04 7.38
CA LYS A 124 -9.88 0.66 8.75
C LYS A 124 -8.41 0.96 9.01
N ALA A 125 -8.08 1.42 10.19
CA ALA A 125 -6.73 1.75 10.65
C ALA A 125 -6.52 1.21 12.07
N GLY A 126 -5.29 1.18 12.55
CA GLY A 126 -4.95 0.70 13.89
C GLY A 126 -5.16 -0.80 14.09
N ILE A 127 -5.17 -1.60 13.01
CA ILE A 127 -5.36 -3.06 13.09
C ILE A 127 -4.09 -3.70 13.63
N LYS A 128 -4.14 -4.20 14.87
CA LYS A 128 -3.02 -4.88 15.52
C LYS A 128 -3.13 -6.40 15.49
N ARG A 129 -4.34 -6.92 15.65
CA ARG A 129 -4.62 -8.36 15.74
C ARG A 129 -5.13 -8.87 14.41
N GLY A 130 -4.60 -10.00 13.94
CA GLY A 130 -5.07 -10.66 12.72
C GLY A 130 -4.76 -9.89 11.43
N PHE A 131 -3.85 -8.91 11.48
CA PHE A 131 -3.48 -8.09 10.32
C PHE A 131 -2.99 -8.95 9.14
N GLU A 132 -2.35 -10.09 9.41
CA GLU A 132 -1.88 -11.03 8.40
C GLU A 132 -2.99 -11.58 7.48
N TYR A 133 -4.25 -11.49 7.92
CA TYR A 133 -5.43 -11.87 7.13
C TYR A 133 -6.23 -10.67 6.64
N PHE A 134 -5.79 -9.44 6.95
CA PHE A 134 -6.51 -8.23 6.58
C PHE A 134 -6.29 -7.89 5.10
N VAL A 135 -7.38 -7.78 4.37
CA VAL A 135 -7.40 -7.20 3.03
C VAL A 135 -8.06 -5.83 3.12
N PRO A 136 -7.37 -4.73 2.77
CA PRO A 136 -7.98 -3.41 2.73
C PRO A 136 -9.17 -3.40 1.77
N ALA A 137 -10.38 -3.38 2.33
CA ALA A 137 -11.61 -3.20 1.59
C ALA A 137 -12.06 -1.75 1.72
N GLU A 138 -12.39 -1.13 0.59
CA GLU A 138 -13.19 0.08 0.59
C GLU A 138 -14.58 -0.30 1.08
N VAL A 139 -15.03 0.36 2.13
CA VAL A 139 -16.43 0.29 2.56
C VAL A 139 -17.13 1.49 1.94
N GLU A 140 -18.19 1.25 1.17
CA GLU A 140 -19.09 2.35 0.78
C GLU A 140 -19.77 2.87 2.04
N GLU A 141 -19.84 4.18 2.19
CA GLU A 141 -20.62 4.76 3.28
C GLU A 141 -22.08 4.36 3.08
N PRO A 142 -22.70 3.62 4.01
CA PRO A 142 -24.14 3.46 3.97
C PRO A 142 -24.79 4.85 4.05
N GLU A 143 -25.87 5.08 3.32
CA GLU A 143 -26.61 6.36 3.30
C GLU A 143 -27.02 6.83 4.71
N ASP A 144 -27.09 5.90 5.68
CA ASP A 144 -27.47 6.12 7.07
C ASP A 144 -26.29 6.23 8.07
N TRP A 145 -25.04 6.36 7.60
CA TRP A 145 -23.88 6.55 8.50
C TRP A 145 -23.85 7.97 9.08
N ASP A 146 -24.73 8.23 10.03
CA ASP A 146 -24.70 9.40 10.88
C ASP A 146 -23.60 9.21 11.94
N LEU A 147 -22.53 10.02 11.87
CA LEU A 147 -21.32 9.92 12.72
C LEU A 147 -21.59 10.08 14.24
N GLY A 148 -22.86 10.19 14.65
CA GLY A 148 -23.33 10.27 16.02
C GLY A 148 -24.06 9.03 16.54
N LYS A 149 -24.20 7.94 15.77
CA LYS A 149 -24.83 6.70 16.26
C LYS A 149 -23.96 5.47 16.02
N PRO A 150 -23.78 4.58 17.03
CA PRO A 150 -23.07 3.33 16.83
C PRO A 150 -23.86 2.49 15.83
N THR A 151 -23.21 2.08 14.73
CA THR A 151 -23.84 1.18 13.77
C THR A 151 -24.07 -0.20 14.37
N PRO A 152 -25.24 -0.81 14.13
CA PRO A 152 -25.53 -2.15 14.60
C PRO A 152 -24.82 -3.18 13.71
N TYR A 153 -24.04 -4.02 14.40
CA TYR A 153 -23.52 -5.37 14.08
C TYR A 153 -23.38 -5.81 12.63
#